data_AF-A0A7R9P732-F1
#
_entry.id   AF-A0A7R9P732-F1
#
_cell.length_a   1.000
_cell.length_b   1.000
_cell.length_c   1.000
_cell.angle_alpha   90.00
_cell.angle_beta   90.00
_cell.angle_gamma   90.00
#
_symmetry.space_group_name_H-M   'P 1'
#
loop_
_entity.id
_entity.type
_entity.pdbx_description
1 polymer ?
#
loop_
_entity_poly.entity_id
_entity_poly.type
_entity_poly.pdbx_seq_one_letter_code
_entity_poly.pdbx_strand_id
1 'polypeptide(L)'
;MDSMENESTKEYFQSYEDISVHRLMLDDNARTQAYKQAILSQVNYFSDKVVLDVGAGTGILSLFCAQAGAKKVYAVEASRLSSLAERIVETNNFSHIIKVINNTVENVSLPEDEKVDVIVSEWMGFYLLHEGMLDSVLTARDKFLKPDGKLFPDIVSLYSAPCSLPKFYDHWEEFHGLDLSSLGDEERRLKGSQPDITEVNKDDLLASHQLVCELDLYKMSSKDLDSISSRQVFSVSQEGRYQGVCLWFDCSFPSIDLDATRVVLSTSPHCQQTHWKQTVLVLPEEMYVTEGDPLAWELILERGGDDWRHYNIQCTLLDPEEEKHPVPCGCVLPKCCLIREIIDKHTQTLDSSHLGSQE
;
A
#
# COMPACT_ATOMS: atom_id res chain seq x y z
N MET A 1 -30.70 -5.58 -9.37
CA MET A 1 -30.91 -4.16 -9.06
C MET A 1 -29.95 -3.41 -9.96
N ASP A 2 -30.36 -3.27 -11.22
CA ASP A 2 -29.65 -2.49 -12.22
C ASP A 2 -30.12 -1.03 -12.16
N SER A 3 -29.24 -0.12 -12.57
CA SER A 3 -29.50 1.28 -12.97
C SER A 3 -29.26 2.42 -11.99
N MET A 4 -28.18 2.38 -11.19
CA MET A 4 -27.48 3.60 -10.78
C MET A 4 -25.96 3.31 -10.74
N GLU A 5 -25.27 3.49 -11.87
CA GLU A 5 -23.84 3.81 -11.78
C GLU A 5 -23.74 5.08 -10.94
N ASN A 6 -23.25 4.95 -9.71
CA ASN A 6 -23.02 6.06 -8.79
C ASN A 6 -22.17 7.13 -9.50
N GLU A 7 -22.49 8.42 -9.32
CA GLU A 7 -21.78 9.55 -9.94
C GLU A 7 -20.27 9.44 -9.64
N SER A 8 -19.89 9.02 -8.44
CA SER A 8 -18.50 8.77 -8.04
C SER A 8 -17.79 7.69 -8.88
N THR A 9 -18.52 6.67 -9.36
CA THR A 9 -17.95 5.64 -10.23
C THR A 9 -17.70 6.16 -11.64
N LYS A 10 -18.56 7.06 -12.13
CA LYS A 10 -18.34 7.70 -13.44
C LYS A 10 -17.18 8.68 -13.39
N GLU A 11 -17.11 9.50 -12.35
CA GLU A 11 -16.00 10.42 -12.12
C GLU A 11 -14.66 9.68 -11.98
N TYR A 12 -14.67 8.56 -11.25
CA TYR A 12 -13.51 7.66 -11.16
C TYR A 12 -13.05 7.20 -12.54
N PHE A 13 -13.91 6.60 -13.37
CA PHE A 13 -13.47 6.12 -14.69
C PHE A 13 -13.05 7.27 -15.62
N GLN A 14 -13.69 8.44 -15.51
CA GLN A 14 -13.32 9.63 -16.28
C GLN A 14 -11.94 10.18 -15.90
N SER A 15 -11.53 10.11 -14.62
CA SER A 15 -10.18 10.55 -14.21
C SER A 15 -9.09 9.70 -14.87
N TYR A 16 -9.34 8.40 -15.03
CA TYR A 16 -8.46 7.48 -15.76
C TYR A 16 -8.54 7.62 -17.28
N GLU A 17 -9.42 8.46 -17.84
CA GLU A 17 -9.36 8.77 -19.28
C GLU A 17 -8.27 9.80 -19.61
N ASP A 18 -7.71 10.49 -18.61
CA ASP A 18 -6.58 11.40 -18.81
C ASP A 18 -5.28 10.62 -19.02
N ILE A 19 -4.70 10.78 -20.22
CA ILE A 19 -3.41 10.20 -20.60
C ILE A 19 -2.27 10.64 -19.68
N SER A 20 -2.36 11.81 -19.04
CA SER A 20 -1.36 12.29 -18.09
C SER A 20 -1.21 11.35 -16.89
N VAL A 21 -2.31 10.76 -16.41
CA VAL A 21 -2.33 9.77 -15.32
C VAL A 21 -1.63 8.48 -15.75
N HIS A 22 -1.92 7.98 -16.96
CA HIS A 22 -1.25 6.80 -17.51
C HIS A 22 0.24 7.03 -17.75
N ARG A 23 0.63 8.24 -18.17
CA ARG A 23 2.04 8.60 -18.31
C ARG A 23 2.74 8.60 -16.96
N LEU A 24 2.16 9.22 -15.94
CA LEU A 24 2.70 9.21 -14.57
C LEU A 24 2.93 7.78 -14.08
N MET A 25 1.92 6.93 -14.26
CA MET A 25 1.94 5.51 -13.94
C MET A 25 3.05 4.74 -14.70
N LEU A 26 3.18 4.95 -16.01
CA LEU A 26 4.20 4.27 -16.84
C LEU A 26 5.62 4.77 -16.57
N ASP A 27 5.79 6.06 -16.26
CA ASP A 27 7.08 6.68 -15.93
C ASP A 27 7.52 6.32 -14.48
N ASP A 28 6.61 5.84 -13.63
CA ASP A 28 6.94 5.20 -12.35
C ASP A 28 7.66 3.87 -12.58
N ASN A 29 9.00 3.95 -12.55
CA ASN A 29 9.87 2.83 -12.82
C ASN A 29 9.80 1.77 -11.72
N ALA A 30 9.76 2.16 -10.44
CA ALA A 30 9.71 1.22 -9.33
C ALA A 30 8.45 0.36 -9.42
N ARG A 31 7.29 1.00 -9.67
CA ARG A 31 6.02 0.30 -9.91
C ARG A 31 6.12 -0.65 -11.11
N THR A 32 6.45 -0.10 -12.28
CA THR A 32 6.37 -0.84 -13.54
C THR A 32 7.39 -1.99 -13.60
N GLN A 33 8.59 -1.79 -13.04
CA GLN A 33 9.60 -2.84 -12.96
C GLN A 33 9.24 -3.92 -11.95
N ALA A 34 8.63 -3.60 -10.81
CA ALA A 34 8.24 -4.63 -9.84
C ALA A 34 7.23 -5.62 -10.45
N TYR A 35 6.19 -5.14 -11.14
CA TYR A 35 5.26 -6.01 -11.86
C TYR A 35 5.95 -6.80 -12.98
N LYS A 36 6.78 -6.13 -13.79
CA LYS A 36 7.54 -6.77 -14.86
C LYS A 36 8.42 -7.90 -14.31
N GLN A 37 9.13 -7.65 -13.21
CA GLN A 37 10.00 -8.63 -12.57
C GLN A 37 9.18 -9.76 -11.96
N ALA A 38 8.10 -9.46 -11.24
CA ALA A 38 7.22 -10.48 -10.64
C ALA A 38 6.66 -11.46 -11.69
N ILE A 39 6.35 -10.97 -12.89
CA ILE A 39 5.83 -11.79 -14.00
C ILE A 39 6.98 -12.50 -14.76
N LEU A 40 7.97 -11.75 -15.26
CA LEU A 40 9.02 -12.28 -16.14
C LEU A 40 10.12 -13.08 -15.42
N SER A 41 10.21 -13.02 -14.09
CA SER A 41 11.06 -13.98 -13.34
C SER A 41 10.44 -15.37 -13.24
N GLN A 42 9.15 -15.51 -13.57
CA GLN A 42 8.37 -16.73 -13.40
C GLN A 42 7.79 -17.24 -14.73
N VAL A 43 8.51 -17.03 -15.85
CA VAL A 43 8.04 -17.39 -17.21
C VAL A 43 7.58 -18.85 -17.33
N ASN A 44 8.25 -19.79 -16.65
CA ASN A 44 7.85 -21.19 -16.67
C ASN A 44 6.46 -21.42 -16.07
N TYR A 45 6.09 -20.61 -15.08
CA TYR A 45 4.76 -20.68 -14.48
C TYR A 45 3.70 -20.04 -15.37
N PHE A 46 4.00 -18.89 -15.99
CA PHE A 46 3.07 -18.17 -16.88
C PHE A 46 2.87 -18.87 -18.22
N SER A 47 3.82 -19.69 -18.67
CA SER A 47 3.71 -20.46 -19.91
C SER A 47 2.42 -21.29 -19.93
N ASP A 48 1.67 -21.18 -21.01
CA ASP A 48 0.40 -21.87 -21.25
C ASP A 48 -0.74 -21.53 -20.27
N LYS A 49 -0.60 -20.48 -19.44
CA LYS A 49 -1.63 -20.03 -18.50
C LYS A 49 -2.66 -19.09 -19.11
N VAL A 50 -3.86 -19.10 -18.54
CA VAL A 50 -4.91 -18.11 -18.81
C VAL A 50 -4.84 -17.04 -17.71
N VAL A 51 -4.71 -15.78 -18.09
CA VAL A 51 -4.56 -14.63 -17.19
C VAL A 51 -5.74 -13.68 -17.32
N LEU A 52 -6.18 -13.09 -16.21
CA LEU A 52 -7.10 -11.94 -16.16
C LEU A 52 -6.35 -10.73 -15.62
N ASP A 53 -6.33 -9.64 -16.37
CA ASP A 53 -5.81 -8.33 -15.97
C ASP A 53 -6.99 -7.42 -15.64
N VAL A 54 -7.15 -7.07 -14.36
CA VAL A 54 -8.29 -6.30 -13.84
C VAL A 54 -7.89 -4.83 -13.75
N GLY A 55 -8.56 -3.97 -14.53
CA GLY A 55 -8.19 -2.56 -14.67
C GLY A 55 -6.95 -2.41 -15.54
N ALA A 56 -6.98 -3.00 -16.73
CA ALA A 56 -5.79 -3.15 -17.58
C ALA A 56 -5.19 -1.80 -18.03
N GLY A 57 -5.96 -0.70 -18.01
CA GLY A 57 -5.50 0.63 -18.42
C GLY A 57 -4.96 0.63 -19.84
N THR A 58 -3.65 0.86 -19.99
CA THR A 58 -2.95 0.81 -21.30
C THR A 58 -2.62 -0.61 -21.78
N GLY A 59 -2.85 -1.64 -20.95
CA GLY A 59 -2.56 -3.04 -21.24
C GLY A 59 -1.10 -3.46 -20.96
N ILE A 60 -0.31 -2.64 -20.27
CA ILE A 60 1.11 -2.91 -20.02
C ILE A 60 1.35 -4.21 -19.22
N LEU A 61 0.52 -4.49 -18.21
CA LEU A 61 0.63 -5.72 -17.41
C LEU A 61 0.20 -6.95 -18.22
N SER A 62 -0.88 -6.82 -18.99
CA SER A 62 -1.28 -7.81 -19.99
C SER A 62 -0.17 -8.14 -20.99
N LEU A 63 0.58 -7.13 -21.47
CA LEU A 63 1.73 -7.33 -22.34
C LEU A 63 2.87 -8.08 -21.65
N PHE A 64 3.18 -7.78 -20.38
CA PHE A 64 4.18 -8.56 -19.63
C PHE A 64 3.75 -10.02 -19.47
N CYS A 65 2.47 -10.30 -19.21
CA CYS A 65 1.95 -11.65 -19.14
C CYS A 65 2.07 -12.39 -20.49
N ALA A 66 1.77 -11.73 -21.60
CA ALA A 66 1.95 -12.29 -22.93
C ALA A 66 3.44 -12.54 -23.27
N GLN A 67 4.32 -11.61 -22.88
CA GLN A 67 5.79 -11.79 -22.99
C GLN A 67 6.29 -12.97 -22.15
N ALA A 68 5.67 -13.25 -21.02
CA ALA A 68 5.98 -14.40 -20.16
C ALA A 68 5.49 -15.75 -20.73
N GLY A 69 4.77 -15.75 -21.87
CA GLY A 69 4.28 -16.95 -22.53
C GLY A 69 2.87 -17.37 -22.14
N ALA A 70 2.06 -16.48 -21.55
CA ALA A 70 0.65 -16.75 -21.28
C ALA A 70 -0.07 -17.22 -22.56
N LYS A 71 -0.88 -18.28 -22.44
CA LYS A 71 -1.71 -18.80 -23.55
C LYS A 71 -2.74 -17.77 -23.98
N LYS A 72 -3.30 -17.05 -23.02
CA LYS A 72 -4.37 -16.09 -23.22
C LYS A 72 -4.39 -15.09 -22.07
N VAL A 73 -4.66 -13.83 -22.40
CA VAL A 73 -4.87 -12.77 -21.41
C VAL A 73 -6.19 -12.07 -21.68
N TYR A 74 -7.05 -12.00 -20.68
CA TYR A 74 -8.24 -11.15 -20.69
C TYR A 74 -7.91 -9.82 -20.03
N ALA A 75 -7.82 -8.75 -20.83
CA ALA A 75 -7.52 -7.41 -20.35
C ALA A 75 -8.84 -6.64 -20.15
N VAL A 76 -9.33 -6.58 -18.91
CA VAL A 76 -10.60 -5.92 -18.59
C VAL A 76 -10.34 -4.46 -18.22
N GLU A 77 -10.93 -3.55 -18.98
CA GLU A 77 -10.78 -2.10 -18.77
C GLU A 77 -12.13 -1.41 -18.99
N ALA A 78 -12.68 -0.78 -17.95
CA ALA A 78 -14.02 -0.20 -18.00
C ALA A 78 -14.07 1.15 -18.73
N SER A 79 -12.99 1.93 -18.69
CA SER A 79 -12.91 3.24 -19.32
C SER A 79 -12.67 3.14 -20.84
N ARG A 80 -12.73 4.30 -21.52
CA ARG A 80 -12.42 4.41 -22.95
C ARG A 80 -10.97 4.10 -23.32
N LEU A 81 -10.08 3.93 -22.33
CA LEU A 81 -8.69 3.50 -22.56
C LEU A 81 -8.60 2.11 -23.16
N SER A 82 -9.62 1.26 -23.00
CA SER A 82 -9.73 -0.04 -23.65
C SER A 82 -9.42 0.02 -25.16
N SER A 83 -9.95 1.00 -25.90
CA SER A 83 -9.66 1.17 -27.33
C SER A 83 -8.21 1.57 -27.62
N LEU A 84 -7.54 2.27 -26.69
CA LEU A 84 -6.10 2.54 -26.80
C LEU A 84 -5.30 1.27 -26.48
N ALA A 85 -5.67 0.52 -25.45
CA ALA A 85 -5.05 -0.74 -25.08
C ALA A 85 -5.09 -1.75 -26.24
N GLU A 86 -6.22 -1.87 -26.95
CA GLU A 86 -6.35 -2.70 -28.15
C GLU A 86 -5.29 -2.34 -29.21
N ARG A 87 -5.16 -1.05 -29.53
CA ARG A 87 -4.17 -0.57 -30.51
C ARG A 87 -2.73 -0.81 -30.04
N ILE A 88 -2.44 -0.68 -28.75
CA ILE A 88 -1.12 -0.95 -28.17
C ILE A 88 -0.82 -2.45 -28.29
N VAL A 89 -1.78 -3.32 -27.98
CA VAL A 89 -1.68 -4.78 -28.14
C VAL A 89 -1.40 -5.16 -29.59
N GLU A 90 -2.11 -4.57 -30.54
CA GLU A 90 -1.90 -4.75 -31.98
C GLU A 90 -0.50 -4.31 -32.43
N THR A 91 -0.07 -3.13 -31.99
CA THR A 91 1.26 -2.58 -32.30
C THR A 91 2.40 -3.49 -31.84
N ASN A 92 2.19 -4.21 -30.73
CA ASN A 92 3.16 -5.15 -30.17
C ASN A 92 2.95 -6.60 -30.66
N ASN A 93 2.07 -6.83 -31.62
CA ASN A 93 1.77 -8.14 -32.23
C ASN A 93 1.24 -9.21 -31.25
N PHE A 94 0.57 -8.80 -30.17
CA PHE A 94 0.02 -9.72 -29.16
C PHE A 94 -1.49 -9.94 -29.26
N SER A 95 -2.17 -9.46 -30.32
CA SER A 95 -3.63 -9.60 -30.49
C SER A 95 -4.13 -11.05 -30.58
N HIS A 96 -3.23 -12.01 -30.84
CA HIS A 96 -3.55 -13.43 -30.85
C HIS A 96 -3.56 -14.07 -29.44
N ILE A 97 -3.03 -13.36 -28.43
CA ILE A 97 -2.94 -13.80 -27.03
C ILE A 97 -3.85 -12.94 -26.15
N ILE A 98 -3.82 -11.62 -26.32
CA ILE A 98 -4.51 -10.66 -25.47
C ILE A 98 -5.84 -10.28 -26.10
N LYS A 99 -6.93 -10.47 -25.34
CA LYS A 99 -8.27 -10.00 -25.66
C LYS A 99 -8.64 -8.87 -24.69
N VAL A 100 -8.76 -7.66 -25.20
CA VAL A 100 -9.29 -6.53 -24.42
C VAL A 100 -10.81 -6.62 -24.34
N ILE A 101 -11.36 -6.30 -23.17
CA ILE A 101 -12.80 -6.31 -22.90
C ILE A 101 -13.15 -4.98 -22.25
N ASN A 102 -13.93 -4.15 -22.97
CA ASN A 102 -14.42 -2.89 -22.42
C ASN A 102 -15.67 -3.10 -21.56
N ASN A 103 -15.48 -3.35 -20.27
CA ASN A 103 -16.55 -3.52 -19.29
C ASN A 103 -15.98 -3.44 -17.86
N THR A 104 -16.84 -3.31 -16.86
CA THR A 104 -16.42 -3.49 -15.46
C THR A 104 -16.27 -4.98 -15.16
N VAL A 105 -15.31 -5.35 -14.29
CA VAL A 105 -15.03 -6.76 -13.99
C VAL A 105 -16.21 -7.47 -13.33
N GLU A 106 -17.08 -6.73 -12.64
CA GLU A 106 -18.30 -7.23 -12.03
C GLU A 106 -19.30 -7.73 -13.08
N ASN A 107 -19.31 -7.12 -14.28
CA ASN A 107 -20.26 -7.37 -15.35
C ASN A 107 -19.67 -8.17 -16.53
N VAL A 108 -18.38 -8.52 -16.47
CA VAL A 108 -17.75 -9.40 -17.46
C VAL A 108 -18.23 -10.84 -17.28
N SER A 109 -18.43 -11.54 -18.40
CA SER A 109 -18.48 -13.00 -18.46
C SER A 109 -17.37 -13.50 -19.36
N LEU A 110 -16.60 -14.49 -18.87
CA LEU A 110 -15.60 -15.17 -19.69
C LEU A 110 -16.28 -16.27 -20.53
N PRO A 111 -15.79 -16.56 -21.75
CA PRO A 111 -16.35 -17.60 -22.61
C PRO A 111 -16.41 -18.96 -21.89
N GLU A 112 -17.49 -19.70 -22.08
CA GLU A 112 -17.65 -21.09 -21.58
C GLU A 112 -17.43 -21.23 -20.05
N ASP A 113 -17.69 -20.17 -19.28
CA ASP A 113 -17.43 -20.11 -17.84
C ASP A 113 -15.95 -20.40 -17.48
N GLU A 114 -15.03 -20.07 -18.40
CA GLU A 114 -13.59 -20.29 -18.23
C GLU A 114 -13.07 -19.62 -16.95
N LYS A 115 -12.33 -20.40 -16.16
CA LYS A 115 -11.58 -19.91 -14.99
C LYS A 115 -10.14 -19.60 -15.38
N VAL A 116 -9.54 -18.62 -14.71
CA VAL A 116 -8.17 -18.16 -14.97
C VAL A 116 -7.18 -18.71 -13.95
N ASP A 117 -5.96 -18.97 -14.41
CA ASP A 117 -4.85 -19.43 -13.57
C ASP A 117 -4.21 -18.28 -12.79
N VAL A 118 -4.24 -17.07 -13.35
CA VAL A 118 -3.64 -15.88 -12.74
C VAL A 118 -4.58 -14.70 -12.85
N ILE A 119 -4.72 -13.95 -11.77
CA ILE A 119 -5.27 -12.59 -11.78
C ILE A 119 -4.11 -11.63 -11.47
N VAL A 120 -3.86 -10.69 -12.37
CA VAL A 120 -2.96 -9.57 -12.17
C VAL A 120 -3.79 -8.29 -12.09
N SER A 121 -3.46 -7.40 -11.16
CA SER A 121 -4.13 -6.11 -11.07
C SER A 121 -3.26 -5.13 -10.31
N GLU A 122 -3.20 -3.90 -10.80
CA GLU A 122 -2.67 -2.76 -10.07
C GLU A 122 -3.87 -1.94 -9.61
N TRP A 123 -4.26 -2.15 -8.35
CA TRP A 123 -5.49 -1.63 -7.75
C TRP A 123 -5.21 -0.64 -6.62
N MET A 124 -3.95 -0.41 -6.29
CA MET A 124 -3.56 0.28 -5.06
C MET A 124 -3.73 1.80 -5.24
N GLY A 125 -4.51 2.41 -4.36
CA GLY A 125 -4.64 3.86 -4.29
C GLY A 125 -3.61 4.50 -3.34
N PHE A 126 -3.73 5.81 -3.15
CA PHE A 126 -3.11 6.48 -2.00
C PHE A 126 -3.54 5.82 -0.68
N TYR A 127 -2.66 5.86 0.33
CA TYR A 127 -2.82 5.12 1.60
C TYR A 127 -3.32 3.68 1.42
N LEU A 128 -2.96 3.05 0.30
CA LEU A 128 -3.39 1.73 -0.18
C LEU A 128 -4.85 1.64 -0.67
N LEU A 129 -5.80 2.23 0.06
CA LEU A 129 -7.24 1.93 -0.10
C LEU A 129 -8.06 3.01 -0.82
N HIS A 130 -7.45 4.16 -1.14
CA HIS A 130 -8.12 5.20 -1.94
C HIS A 130 -8.68 4.60 -3.25
N GLU A 131 -9.79 5.16 -3.75
CA GLU A 131 -10.49 4.77 -4.97
C GLU A 131 -11.22 3.42 -4.95
N GLY A 132 -10.98 2.56 -3.96
CA GLY A 132 -11.78 1.36 -3.68
C GLY A 132 -11.63 0.21 -4.67
N MET A 133 -10.65 0.21 -5.58
CA MET A 133 -10.56 -0.80 -6.64
C MET A 133 -10.36 -2.26 -6.13
N LEU A 134 -9.91 -2.45 -4.89
CA LEU A 134 -9.74 -3.78 -4.31
C LEU A 134 -11.04 -4.62 -4.30
N ASP A 135 -12.21 -4.03 -4.13
CA ASP A 135 -13.49 -4.75 -4.19
C ASP A 135 -13.73 -5.42 -5.55
N SER A 136 -13.31 -4.75 -6.64
CA SER A 136 -13.36 -5.29 -8.00
C SER A 136 -12.41 -6.47 -8.16
N VAL A 137 -11.22 -6.42 -7.56
CA VAL A 137 -10.24 -7.51 -7.57
C VAL A 137 -10.75 -8.71 -6.78
N LEU A 138 -11.33 -8.50 -5.59
CA LEU A 138 -11.94 -9.57 -4.79
C LEU A 138 -13.13 -10.21 -5.53
N THR A 139 -13.94 -9.40 -6.22
CA THR A 139 -15.02 -9.90 -7.07
C THR A 139 -14.47 -10.76 -8.21
N ALA A 140 -13.39 -10.32 -8.86
CA ALA A 140 -12.73 -11.07 -9.92
C ALA A 140 -12.15 -12.39 -9.41
N ARG A 141 -11.51 -12.38 -8.24
CA ARG A 141 -10.99 -13.57 -7.55
C ARG A 141 -12.09 -14.59 -7.34
N ASP A 142 -13.20 -14.18 -6.71
CA ASP A 142 -14.29 -15.08 -6.35
C ASP A 142 -15.01 -15.63 -7.60
N LYS A 143 -15.12 -14.82 -8.65
CA LYS A 143 -15.80 -15.20 -9.90
C LYS A 143 -14.94 -16.00 -10.86
N PHE A 144 -13.66 -15.71 -11.01
CA PHE A 144 -12.87 -16.19 -12.16
C PHE A 144 -11.64 -17.00 -11.77
N LEU A 145 -11.08 -16.85 -10.57
CA LEU A 145 -9.85 -17.55 -10.20
C LEU A 145 -10.09 -19.06 -10.03
N LYS A 146 -9.17 -19.89 -10.50
CA LYS A 146 -9.12 -21.32 -10.18
C LYS A 146 -8.75 -21.54 -8.71
N PRO A 147 -9.09 -22.70 -8.10
CA PRO A 147 -8.72 -22.99 -6.71
C PRO A 147 -7.21 -22.93 -6.40
N ASP A 148 -6.35 -23.22 -7.37
CA ASP A 148 -4.89 -23.16 -7.28
C ASP A 148 -4.29 -21.91 -7.97
N GLY A 149 -5.15 -20.97 -8.38
CA GLY A 149 -4.77 -19.78 -9.12
C GLY A 149 -3.97 -18.78 -8.28
N LYS A 150 -3.27 -17.89 -8.97
CA LYS A 150 -2.36 -16.91 -8.37
C LYS A 150 -2.85 -15.47 -8.51
N LEU A 151 -2.74 -14.72 -7.42
CA LEU A 151 -3.02 -13.29 -7.37
C LEU A 151 -1.71 -12.51 -7.42
N PHE A 152 -1.61 -11.52 -8.29
CA PHE A 152 -0.43 -10.68 -8.42
C PHE A 152 -0.84 -9.21 -8.21
N PRO A 153 -0.52 -8.60 -7.05
CA PRO A 153 0.05 -9.20 -5.82
C PRO A 153 -0.96 -10.06 -5.03
N ASP A 154 -0.48 -10.84 -4.05
CA ASP A 154 -1.30 -11.68 -3.14
C ASP A 154 -1.29 -11.22 -1.67
N ILE A 155 -0.23 -10.53 -1.23
CA ILE A 155 -0.13 -9.97 0.13
C ILE A 155 0.24 -8.49 0.02
N VAL A 156 -0.53 -7.63 0.69
CA VAL A 156 -0.24 -6.19 0.73
C VAL A 156 -0.31 -5.67 2.16
N SER A 157 0.71 -4.95 2.59
CA SER A 157 0.87 -4.50 3.98
C SER A 157 0.91 -2.98 4.05
N LEU A 158 0.08 -2.38 4.91
CA LEU A 158 0.08 -0.96 5.21
C LEU A 158 0.90 -0.73 6.49
N TYR A 159 1.78 0.26 6.45
CA TYR A 159 2.65 0.63 7.56
C TYR A 159 2.45 2.08 7.96
N SER A 160 2.86 2.39 9.19
CA SER A 160 2.90 3.72 9.73
C SER A 160 4.18 3.97 10.52
N ALA A 161 4.61 5.23 10.58
CA ALA A 161 5.68 5.68 11.45
C ALA A 161 5.49 7.16 11.85
N PRO A 162 5.98 7.58 13.03
CA PRO A 162 6.01 9.00 13.38
C PRO A 162 7.10 9.70 12.55
N CYS A 163 6.83 10.93 12.12
CA CYS A 163 7.76 11.66 11.27
C CYS A 163 7.84 13.15 11.62
N SER A 164 8.97 13.74 11.26
CA SER A 164 9.14 15.17 11.02
C SER A 164 8.61 15.50 9.62
N LEU A 165 8.13 16.72 9.47
CA LEU A 165 7.64 17.31 8.22
C LEU A 165 8.19 18.75 8.04
N PRO A 166 9.52 18.95 7.93
CA PRO A 166 10.13 20.29 7.86
C PRO A 166 9.52 21.20 6.79
N LYS A 167 9.05 20.62 5.68
CA LYS A 167 8.36 21.32 4.59
C LYS A 167 7.12 22.11 5.03
N PHE A 168 6.37 21.62 6.02
CA PHE A 168 5.16 22.27 6.52
C PHE A 168 5.40 23.11 7.78
N TYR A 169 6.58 23.00 8.39
CA TYR A 169 6.95 23.68 9.64
C TYR A 169 8.20 24.54 9.41
N ASP A 170 9.38 23.96 9.61
CA ASP A 170 10.68 24.64 9.61
C ASP A 170 10.94 25.50 8.36
N HIS A 171 10.41 25.09 7.20
CA HIS A 171 10.54 25.81 5.94
C HIS A 171 10.00 27.25 6.00
N TRP A 172 8.99 27.47 6.84
CA TRP A 172 8.34 28.78 6.98
C TRP A 172 8.98 29.64 8.08
N GLU A 173 9.75 29.05 9.01
CA GLU A 173 10.46 29.80 10.06
C GLU A 173 11.58 30.68 9.49
N GLU A 174 12.22 30.23 8.40
CA GLU A 174 13.17 31.01 7.60
C GLU A 174 12.88 30.78 6.12
N PHE A 175 12.31 31.80 5.48
CA PHE A 175 12.06 31.83 4.05
C PHE A 175 12.72 33.06 3.44
N HIS A 176 13.95 32.88 2.94
CA HIS A 176 14.75 33.95 2.32
C HIS A 176 14.99 35.15 3.26
N GLY A 177 15.33 34.88 4.52
CA GLY A 177 15.58 35.89 5.56
C GLY A 177 14.34 36.47 6.21
N LEU A 178 13.15 35.92 5.90
CA LEU A 178 11.87 36.35 6.46
C LEU A 178 11.23 35.19 7.23
N ASP A 179 10.64 35.52 8.37
CA ASP A 179 9.79 34.59 9.12
C ASP A 179 8.38 34.63 8.50
N LEU A 180 7.98 33.53 7.88
CA LEU A 180 6.65 33.31 7.30
C LEU A 180 5.87 32.24 8.08
N SER A 181 6.21 31.97 9.34
CA SER A 181 5.55 30.98 10.19
C SER A 181 4.02 31.09 10.19
N SER A 182 3.47 32.30 10.18
CA SER A 182 2.01 32.53 10.09
C SER A 182 1.37 31.99 8.79
N LEU A 183 2.11 31.94 7.69
CA LEU A 183 1.65 31.28 6.46
C LEU A 183 1.68 29.76 6.64
N GLY A 184 2.74 29.23 7.25
CA GLY A 184 2.84 27.82 7.61
C GLY A 184 1.70 27.37 8.53
N ASP A 185 1.34 28.18 9.52
CA ASP A 185 0.21 27.92 10.41
C ASP A 185 -1.10 27.74 9.63
N GLU A 186 -1.36 28.62 8.66
CA GLU A 186 -2.57 28.56 7.83
C GLU A 186 -2.53 27.37 6.86
N GLU A 187 -1.37 27.06 6.26
CA GLU A 187 -1.19 25.87 5.43
C GLU A 187 -1.47 24.61 6.25
N ARG A 188 -0.88 24.47 7.44
CA ARG A 188 -1.10 23.32 8.33
C ARG A 188 -2.54 23.22 8.78
N ARG A 189 -3.21 24.34 9.06
CA ARG A 189 -4.64 24.34 9.39
C ARG A 189 -5.51 23.79 8.25
N LEU A 190 -5.18 24.13 7.00
CA LEU A 190 -5.87 23.61 5.81
C LEU A 190 -5.54 22.14 5.54
N LYS A 191 -4.30 21.73 5.82
CA LYS A 191 -3.84 20.35 5.66
C LYS A 191 -4.30 19.43 6.81
N GLY A 192 -4.51 19.95 8.01
CA GLY A 192 -4.94 19.16 9.17
C GLY A 192 -6.35 18.54 9.02
N SER A 193 -7.13 18.98 8.03
CA SER A 193 -8.45 18.41 7.74
C SER A 193 -8.46 17.30 6.67
N GLN A 194 -7.33 16.99 6.05
CA GLN A 194 -7.24 15.94 5.02
C GLN A 194 -5.84 15.32 4.94
N PRO A 195 -5.70 14.04 4.59
CA PRO A 195 -4.40 13.46 4.34
C PRO A 195 -3.67 14.19 3.20
N ASP A 196 -2.35 14.38 3.33
CA ASP A 196 -1.52 14.97 2.28
C ASP A 196 -0.68 13.90 1.59
N ILE A 197 -0.53 14.02 0.27
CA ILE A 197 0.31 13.11 -0.54
C ILE A 197 1.64 13.80 -0.84
N THR A 198 2.63 13.53 0.00
CA THR A 198 3.95 14.13 -0.09
C THR A 198 5.03 13.07 0.04
N GLU A 199 6.21 13.43 -0.46
CA GLU A 199 7.43 12.69 -0.18
C GLU A 199 7.89 13.01 1.25
N VAL A 200 8.23 11.98 1.99
CA VAL A 200 8.88 12.04 3.31
C VAL A 200 10.29 11.50 3.17
N ASN A 201 11.28 12.24 3.66
CA ASN A 201 12.65 11.74 3.66
C ASN A 201 12.77 10.61 4.70
N LYS A 202 13.50 9.54 4.38
CA LYS A 202 13.81 8.47 5.34
C LYS A 202 14.43 8.98 6.64
N ASP A 203 15.19 10.08 6.58
CA ASP A 203 15.87 10.67 7.73
C ASP A 203 14.91 11.50 8.60
N ASP A 204 13.69 11.77 8.11
CA ASP A 204 12.62 12.43 8.87
C ASP A 204 11.74 11.43 9.64
N LEU A 205 11.98 10.11 9.53
CA LEU A 205 11.29 9.11 10.33
C LEU A 205 11.87 9.06 11.75
N LEU A 206 11.01 9.23 12.76
CA LEU A 206 11.41 9.33 14.16
C LEU A 206 11.48 7.98 14.88
N ALA A 207 10.89 6.94 14.29
CA ALA A 207 10.91 5.58 14.83
C ALA A 207 10.84 4.55 13.69
N SER A 208 11.19 3.30 14.01
CA SER A 208 10.92 2.16 13.12
C SER A 208 9.41 2.01 12.90
N HIS A 209 9.04 1.68 11.66
CA HIS A 209 7.65 1.53 11.27
C HIS A 209 6.94 0.35 11.97
N GLN A 210 5.61 0.43 12.05
CA GLN A 210 4.77 -0.66 12.52
C GLN A 210 3.71 -1.00 11.49
N LEU A 211 3.31 -2.27 11.46
CA LEU A 211 2.23 -2.77 10.62
C LEU A 211 0.90 -2.18 11.10
N VAL A 212 0.17 -1.52 10.21
CA VAL A 212 -1.21 -1.09 10.42
C VAL A 212 -2.14 -2.27 10.12
N CYS A 213 -2.02 -2.84 8.92
CA CYS A 213 -2.75 -4.05 8.52
C CYS A 213 -1.99 -4.82 7.45
N GLU A 214 -2.23 -6.13 7.39
CA GLU A 214 -1.79 -6.99 6.29
C GLU A 214 -3.03 -7.58 5.62
N LEU A 215 -3.12 -7.41 4.30
CA LEU A 215 -4.20 -7.88 3.47
C LEU A 215 -3.75 -9.15 2.74
N ASP A 216 -4.23 -10.29 3.19
CA ASP A 216 -4.12 -11.57 2.47
C ASP A 216 -5.28 -11.69 1.48
N LEU A 217 -4.98 -11.42 0.20
CA LEU A 217 -5.99 -11.36 -0.86
C LEU A 217 -6.63 -12.72 -1.16
N TYR A 218 -6.16 -13.84 -0.59
CA TYR A 218 -6.86 -15.12 -0.68
C TYR A 218 -7.93 -15.31 0.38
N LYS A 219 -7.76 -14.68 1.56
CA LYS A 219 -8.61 -14.93 2.72
C LYS A 219 -9.61 -13.82 2.98
N MET A 220 -9.30 -12.60 2.57
CA MET A 220 -10.11 -11.44 2.88
C MET A 220 -11.40 -11.36 2.06
N SER A 221 -12.35 -10.61 2.57
CA SER A 221 -13.62 -10.25 1.95
C SER A 221 -13.77 -8.74 1.86
N SER A 222 -14.72 -8.27 1.03
CA SER A 222 -15.06 -6.85 0.93
C SER A 222 -15.45 -6.21 2.27
N LYS A 223 -16.01 -7.00 3.21
CA LYS A 223 -16.39 -6.51 4.54
C LYS A 223 -15.22 -6.21 5.45
N ASP A 224 -14.09 -6.90 5.25
CA ASP A 224 -12.87 -6.66 6.04
C ASP A 224 -12.27 -5.28 5.73
N LEU A 225 -12.72 -4.64 4.65
CA LEU A 225 -12.34 -3.29 4.25
C LEU A 225 -13.27 -2.20 4.79
N ASP A 226 -14.40 -2.55 5.43
CA ASP A 226 -15.34 -1.54 5.93
C ASP A 226 -14.73 -0.70 7.07
N SER A 227 -13.88 -1.33 7.90
CA SER A 227 -13.15 -0.65 8.97
C SER A 227 -11.84 -1.39 9.26
N ILE A 228 -10.73 -0.66 9.20
CA ILE A 228 -9.40 -1.13 9.60
C ILE A 228 -8.94 -0.25 10.74
N SER A 229 -8.57 -0.85 11.87
CA SER A 229 -8.04 -0.13 13.02
C SER A 229 -6.72 -0.73 13.48
N SER A 230 -5.81 0.14 13.90
CA SER A 230 -4.53 -0.25 14.47
C SER A 230 -4.16 0.69 15.60
N ARG A 231 -3.92 0.12 16.77
CA ARG A 231 -3.43 0.84 17.95
C ARG A 231 -1.96 0.53 18.13
N GLN A 232 -1.13 1.56 18.12
CA GLN A 232 0.31 1.41 17.99
C GLN A 232 1.03 2.25 19.05
N VAL A 233 2.15 1.70 19.52
CA VAL A 233 3.04 2.34 20.50
C VAL A 233 4.46 2.26 19.99
N PHE A 234 5.07 3.41 19.75
CA PHE A 234 6.42 3.56 19.23
C PHE A 234 7.38 3.96 20.35
N SER A 235 8.61 3.49 20.22
CA SER A 235 9.76 4.07 20.91
C SER A 235 10.52 4.89 19.89
N VAL A 236 10.68 6.18 20.16
CA VAL A 236 11.46 7.08 19.31
C VAL A 236 12.88 6.54 19.21
N SER A 237 13.41 6.44 18.00
CA SER A 237 14.78 6.00 17.70
C SER A 237 15.68 7.13 17.21
N GLN A 238 15.10 8.31 16.91
CA GLN A 238 15.82 9.49 16.49
C GLN A 238 15.15 10.74 17.05
N GLU A 239 15.93 11.65 17.63
CA GLU A 239 15.40 12.93 18.09
C GLU A 239 14.89 13.80 16.92
N GLY A 240 13.88 14.62 17.19
CA GLY A 240 13.30 15.50 16.18
C GLY A 240 11.97 16.10 16.60
N ARG A 241 11.30 16.79 15.67
CA ARG A 241 9.97 17.35 15.89
C ARG A 241 8.93 16.38 15.35
N TYR A 242 8.15 15.77 16.24
CA TYR A 242 7.02 14.95 15.86
C TYR A 242 5.90 15.84 15.31
N GLN A 243 5.75 15.81 13.99
CA GLN A 243 4.92 16.72 13.20
C GLN A 243 3.84 15.98 12.39
N GLY A 244 3.95 14.65 12.25
CA GLY A 244 2.99 13.88 11.47
C GLY A 244 3.08 12.37 11.67
N VAL A 245 2.05 11.67 11.20
CA VAL A 245 2.07 10.22 11.00
C VAL A 245 2.21 9.95 9.49
N CYS A 246 3.27 9.25 9.11
CA CYS A 246 3.55 8.86 7.73
C CYS A 246 3.02 7.45 7.49
N LEU A 247 2.32 7.25 6.36
CA LEU A 247 1.73 6.00 5.91
C LEU A 247 2.27 5.62 4.54
N TRP A 248 2.60 4.34 4.37
CA TRP A 248 3.00 3.75 3.09
C TRP A 248 2.66 2.26 3.07
N PHE A 249 2.79 1.62 1.92
CA PHE A 249 2.47 0.21 1.76
C PHE A 249 3.50 -0.56 0.93
N ASP A 250 3.54 -1.87 1.16
CA ASP A 250 4.31 -2.83 0.39
C ASP A 250 3.40 -3.85 -0.25
N CYS A 251 3.59 -4.11 -1.55
CA CYS A 251 2.93 -5.18 -2.28
C CYS A 251 3.91 -6.32 -2.51
N SER A 252 3.61 -7.49 -1.96
CA SER A 252 4.40 -8.70 -2.16
C SER A 252 3.76 -9.56 -3.24
N PHE A 253 4.56 -9.99 -4.21
CA PHE A 253 4.11 -10.88 -5.29
C PHE A 253 4.39 -12.35 -4.96
N PRO A 254 3.52 -13.29 -5.39
CA PRO A 254 3.75 -14.70 -5.12
C PRO A 254 5.00 -15.19 -5.86
N SER A 255 5.79 -16.03 -5.17
CA SER A 255 6.84 -16.82 -5.79
C SER A 255 6.39 -18.27 -5.90
N ILE A 256 6.49 -18.84 -7.09
CA ILE A 256 6.20 -20.25 -7.36
C ILE A 256 7.38 -21.14 -6.94
N ASP A 257 8.59 -20.61 -7.04
CA ASP A 257 9.78 -21.22 -6.47
C ASP A 257 9.86 -20.85 -4.98
N LEU A 258 9.74 -21.86 -4.11
CA LEU A 258 9.73 -21.67 -2.65
C LEU A 258 11.07 -21.14 -2.12
N ASP A 259 12.16 -21.37 -2.85
CA ASP A 259 13.51 -20.93 -2.46
C ASP A 259 13.83 -19.53 -2.99
N ALA A 260 13.00 -18.97 -3.88
CA ALA A 260 13.21 -17.66 -4.45
C ALA A 260 12.62 -16.54 -3.57
N THR A 261 13.37 -15.46 -3.42
CA THR A 261 12.89 -14.25 -2.74
C THR A 261 11.72 -13.65 -3.51
N ARG A 262 10.61 -13.40 -2.80
CA ARG A 262 9.44 -12.73 -3.36
C ARG A 262 9.81 -11.31 -3.82
N VAL A 263 9.29 -10.91 -4.98
CA VAL A 263 9.38 -9.53 -5.43
C VAL A 263 8.49 -8.68 -4.53
N VAL A 264 8.97 -7.51 -4.11
CA VAL A 264 8.22 -6.56 -3.31
C VAL A 264 8.28 -5.18 -3.96
N LEU A 265 7.11 -4.59 -4.21
CA LEU A 265 6.97 -3.18 -4.55
C LEU A 265 6.71 -2.42 -3.25
N SER A 266 7.66 -1.60 -2.81
CA SER A 266 7.51 -0.78 -1.61
C SER A 266 7.35 0.70 -1.96
N THR A 267 6.44 1.37 -1.27
CA THR A 267 6.28 2.83 -1.30
C THR A 267 6.94 3.52 -0.09
N SER A 268 7.79 2.79 0.65
CA SER A 268 8.50 3.30 1.82
C SER A 268 9.42 4.49 1.49
N PRO A 269 9.57 5.47 2.41
CA PRO A 269 10.63 6.48 2.35
C PRO A 269 12.06 5.93 2.14
N HIS A 270 12.31 4.67 2.53
CA HIS A 270 13.61 4.03 2.35
C HIS A 270 13.86 3.48 0.94
N CYS A 271 12.83 3.42 0.10
CA CYS A 271 12.87 2.82 -1.23
C CYS A 271 12.89 3.87 -2.34
N GLN A 272 13.05 3.41 -3.58
CA GLN A 272 12.93 4.29 -4.74
C GLN A 272 11.55 4.94 -4.78
N GLN A 273 11.51 6.24 -5.06
CA GLN A 273 10.27 7.00 -5.12
C GLN A 273 9.29 6.43 -6.15
N THR A 274 8.03 6.36 -5.74
CA THR A 274 6.88 6.00 -6.57
C THR A 274 5.95 7.21 -6.71
N HIS A 275 5.02 7.15 -7.66
CA HIS A 275 4.03 8.21 -7.85
C HIS A 275 3.03 8.32 -6.67
N TRP A 276 2.84 7.24 -5.90
CA TRP A 276 2.04 7.25 -4.67
C TRP A 276 2.65 8.11 -3.57
N LYS A 277 3.98 8.28 -3.58
CA LYS A 277 4.76 8.89 -2.49
C LYS A 277 4.36 8.24 -1.16
N GLN A 278 4.15 9.05 -0.13
CA GLN A 278 3.57 8.64 1.14
C GLN A 278 2.30 9.45 1.42
N THR A 279 1.43 8.92 2.26
CA THR A 279 0.32 9.68 2.82
C THR A 279 0.69 10.15 4.22
N VAL A 280 0.60 11.45 4.48
CA VAL A 280 0.92 12.02 5.79
C VAL A 280 -0.33 12.61 6.44
N LEU A 281 -0.50 12.31 7.73
CA LEU A 281 -1.45 12.97 8.61
C LEU A 281 -0.67 14.04 9.36
N VAL A 282 -0.80 15.29 8.93
CA VAL A 282 -0.14 16.44 9.57
C VAL A 282 -0.81 16.69 10.91
N LEU A 283 -0.03 16.74 11.99
CA LEU A 283 -0.56 17.00 13.32
C LEU A 283 -0.94 18.49 13.47
N PRO A 284 -1.97 18.80 14.27
CA PRO A 284 -2.34 20.19 14.52
C PRO A 284 -1.25 20.94 15.31
N GLU A 285 -0.53 20.23 16.18
CA GLU A 285 0.55 20.74 17.00
C GLU A 285 1.76 19.80 16.89
N GLU A 286 2.96 20.36 16.98
CA GLU A 286 4.20 19.59 16.99
C GLU A 286 4.72 19.35 18.41
N MET A 287 5.48 18.28 18.59
CA MET A 287 6.12 17.96 19.87
C MET A 287 7.60 17.62 19.62
N TYR A 288 8.51 18.21 20.39
CA TYR A 288 9.91 17.79 20.35
C TYR A 288 10.06 16.46 21.12
N VAL A 289 10.70 15.48 20.50
CA VAL A 289 10.92 14.14 21.06
C VAL A 289 12.38 13.77 21.01
N THR A 290 12.80 12.95 21.97
CA THR A 290 14.15 12.43 22.15
C THR A 290 14.18 10.91 22.07
N GLU A 291 15.37 10.35 21.90
CA GLU A 291 15.54 8.89 21.81
C GLU A 291 14.95 8.19 23.04
N GLY A 292 14.11 7.18 22.77
CA GLY A 292 13.42 6.40 23.79
C GLY A 292 12.11 7.01 24.30
N ASP A 293 11.74 8.22 23.88
CA ASP A 293 10.41 8.76 24.21
C ASP A 293 9.30 7.87 23.63
N PRO A 294 8.24 7.60 24.40
CA PRO A 294 7.13 6.80 23.92
C PRO A 294 6.12 7.67 23.15
N LEU A 295 5.66 7.18 22.01
CA LEU A 295 4.55 7.77 21.26
C LEU A 295 3.45 6.72 21.10
N ALA A 296 2.19 7.14 21.15
CA ALA A 296 1.06 6.22 20.99
C ALA A 296 -0.09 6.87 20.21
N TRP A 297 -0.72 6.09 19.34
CA TRP A 297 -1.94 6.50 18.66
C TRP A 297 -2.80 5.31 18.27
N GLU A 298 -4.06 5.62 17.97
CA GLU A 298 -4.98 4.72 17.29
C GLU A 298 -5.32 5.31 15.91
N LEU A 299 -5.07 4.51 14.88
CA LEU A 299 -5.41 4.82 13.51
C LEU A 299 -6.64 4.01 13.11
N ILE A 300 -7.65 4.67 12.57
CA ILE A 300 -8.89 4.04 12.08
C ILE A 300 -9.13 4.53 10.65
N LEU A 301 -9.22 3.59 9.71
CA LEU A 301 -9.63 3.82 8.33
C LEU A 301 -11.04 3.23 8.18
N GLU A 302 -12.03 4.10 8.04
CA GLU A 302 -13.43 3.72 7.86
C GLU A 302 -13.88 4.06 6.45
N ARG A 303 -14.47 3.07 5.77
CA ARG A 303 -15.02 3.26 4.44
C ARG A 303 -16.16 4.28 4.48
N GLY A 304 -16.17 5.20 3.51
CA GLY A 304 -17.22 6.19 3.36
C GLY A 304 -18.57 5.52 3.12
N GLY A 305 -19.61 5.94 3.86
CA GLY A 305 -20.93 5.32 3.79
C GLY A 305 -21.58 5.42 2.40
N ASP A 306 -21.83 6.64 1.93
CA ASP A 306 -22.45 6.88 0.62
C ASP A 306 -21.46 6.81 -0.55
N ASP A 307 -20.16 6.98 -0.26
CA ASP A 307 -19.08 6.87 -1.25
C ASP A 307 -17.97 5.92 -0.77
N TRP A 308 -18.16 4.65 -1.10
CA TRP A 308 -17.28 3.54 -0.72
C TRP A 308 -15.87 3.62 -1.34
N ARG A 309 -15.65 4.54 -2.29
CA ARG A 309 -14.34 4.80 -2.90
C ARG A 309 -13.45 5.71 -2.05
N HIS A 310 -14.01 6.34 -1.01
CA HIS A 310 -13.29 7.19 -0.08
C HIS A 310 -13.24 6.57 1.31
N TYR A 311 -12.16 6.86 2.05
CA TYR A 311 -12.03 6.48 3.45
C TYR A 311 -11.91 7.71 4.32
N ASN A 312 -12.56 7.67 5.47
CA ASN A 312 -12.30 8.56 6.59
C ASN A 312 -11.11 7.99 7.36
N ILE A 313 -10.05 8.77 7.47
CA ILE A 313 -8.86 8.41 8.25
C ILE A 313 -8.86 9.21 9.54
N GLN A 314 -9.03 8.54 10.67
CA GLN A 314 -8.96 9.13 12.00
C GLN A 314 -7.67 8.68 12.68
N CYS A 315 -6.89 9.64 13.17
CA CYS A 315 -5.75 9.39 14.04
C CYS A 315 -6.02 10.03 15.40
N THR A 316 -6.06 9.21 16.45
CA THR A 316 -6.26 9.64 17.82
C THR A 316 -4.96 9.46 18.59
N LEU A 317 -4.33 10.56 19.00
CA LEU A 317 -3.15 10.50 19.87
C LEU A 317 -3.56 9.97 21.25
N LEU A 318 -2.82 8.97 21.74
CA LEU A 318 -3.09 8.28 23.01
C LEU A 318 -2.02 8.61 24.04
N ASP A 319 -2.35 8.42 25.32
CA ASP A 319 -1.36 8.49 26.40
C ASP A 319 -0.53 7.19 26.42
N PRO A 320 0.77 7.23 26.10
CA PRO A 320 1.60 6.03 26.08
C PRO A 320 1.75 5.36 27.46
N GLU A 321 1.54 6.09 28.56
CA GLU A 321 1.60 5.52 29.92
C GLU A 321 0.45 4.55 30.19
N GLU A 322 -0.72 4.78 29.58
CA GLU A 322 -1.92 3.96 29.75
C GLU A 322 -1.98 2.79 28.75
N GLU A 323 -1.21 2.86 27.67
CA GLU A 323 -1.22 1.83 26.64
C GLU A 323 -0.37 0.60 26.97
N LYS A 324 -0.70 -0.52 26.31
CA LYS A 324 0.11 -1.74 26.33
C LYS A 324 1.26 -1.61 25.34
N HIS A 325 2.48 -1.83 25.82
CA HIS A 325 3.69 -1.73 25.00
C HIS A 325 4.07 -3.09 24.42
N PRO A 326 4.72 -3.13 23.24
CA PRO A 326 5.34 -4.35 22.74
C PRO A 326 6.37 -4.87 23.75
N VAL A 327 6.60 -6.18 23.78
CA VAL A 327 7.58 -6.79 24.69
C VAL A 327 8.60 -7.56 23.86
N PRO A 328 9.89 -7.14 23.84
CA PRO A 328 10.47 -6.01 24.55
C PRO A 328 10.11 -4.64 23.93
N CYS A 329 9.98 -3.60 24.77
CA CYS A 329 9.80 -2.21 24.33
C CYS A 329 11.11 -1.41 24.47
N GLY A 330 11.42 -0.59 23.47
CA GLY A 330 12.59 0.30 23.47
C GLY A 330 12.49 1.55 24.34
N CYS A 331 11.30 1.91 24.83
CA CYS A 331 11.08 3.24 25.41
C CYS A 331 11.63 3.41 26.84
N VAL A 332 11.70 4.64 27.32
CA VAL A 332 12.26 5.00 28.64
C VAL A 332 11.27 4.87 29.80
N LEU A 333 10.02 4.45 29.56
CA LEU A 333 9.03 4.32 30.63
C LEU A 333 9.51 3.32 31.70
N PRO A 334 9.35 3.61 33.00
CA PRO A 334 9.82 2.74 34.08
C PRO A 334 9.31 1.30 33.97
N LYS A 335 8.05 1.12 33.56
CA LYS A 335 7.45 -0.21 33.32
C LYS A 335 8.22 -1.01 32.25
N CYS A 336 8.65 -0.36 31.18
CA CYS A 336 9.36 -0.98 30.06
C CYS A 336 10.84 -1.24 30.38
N CYS A 337 11.50 -0.31 31.05
CA CYS A 337 12.87 -0.49 31.57
C CYS A 337 12.96 -1.72 32.49
N LEU A 338 12.02 -1.85 33.42
CA LEU A 338 11.99 -2.95 34.38
C LEU A 338 11.70 -4.30 33.69
N ILE A 339 10.79 -4.34 32.71
CA ILE A 339 10.51 -5.55 31.92
C ILE A 339 11.74 -5.98 31.11
N ARG A 340 12.45 -5.04 30.45
CA ARG A 340 13.70 -5.36 29.72
C ARG A 340 14.76 -5.95 30.64
N GLU A 341 15.01 -5.34 31.80
CA GLU A 341 15.98 -5.89 32.76
C GLU A 341 15.62 -7.30 33.23
N ILE A 342 14.33 -7.60 33.42
CA ILE A 342 13.86 -8.94 33.79
C ILE A 342 14.13 -9.94 32.66
N ILE A 343 13.83 -9.57 31.41
CA ILE A 343 14.09 -10.39 30.22
C ILE A 343 15.60 -10.66 30.07
N ASP A 344 16.43 -9.63 30.21
CA ASP A 344 17.88 -9.74 30.08
C ASP A 344 18.47 -10.66 31.15
N LYS A 345 18.04 -10.51 32.41
CA LYS A 345 18.44 -11.40 33.52
C LYS A 345 18.04 -12.84 33.23
N HIS A 346 16.80 -13.09 32.81
CA HIS A 346 16.35 -14.45 32.50
C HIS A 346 17.10 -15.08 31.32
N THR A 347 17.40 -14.30 30.28
CA THR A 347 18.17 -14.76 29.11
C THR A 347 19.60 -15.13 29.50
N GLN A 348 20.27 -14.28 30.29
CA GLN A 348 21.60 -14.58 30.84
C GLN A 348 21.61 -15.80 31.77
N THR A 349 20.53 -16.04 32.51
CA THR A 349 20.40 -17.22 33.38
C THR A 349 20.23 -18.51 32.57
N LEU A 350 19.52 -18.44 31.44
CA LEU A 350 19.37 -19.58 30.52
C LEU A 350 20.70 -19.89 29.81
N ASP A 351 21.43 -18.89 29.32
CA ASP A 351 22.72 -19.09 28.66
C ASP A 351 23.78 -19.66 29.62
N SER A 352 23.80 -19.21 30.88
CA SER A 352 24.69 -19.77 31.91
C SER A 352 24.30 -21.19 32.36
N SER A 353 23.03 -21.55 32.31
CA SER A 353 22.57 -22.92 32.61
C SER A 353 22.90 -23.94 31.50
N HIS A 354 23.00 -23.50 30.24
CA HIS A 354 23.43 -24.36 29.12
C HIS A 354 24.95 -24.60 29.10
N LEU A 355 25.76 -23.70 29.67
CA LEU A 355 27.20 -23.91 29.83
C LEU A 355 27.56 -24.81 31.04
N GLY A 356 26.64 -25.02 31.98
CA GLY A 356 26.85 -25.82 33.19
C GLY A 356 26.43 -27.29 33.11
N SER A 357 26.06 -27.79 31.93
CA SER A 357 25.61 -29.20 31.72
C SER A 357 26.57 -30.04 30.87
N GLN A 358 27.79 -29.55 30.65
CA GLN A 358 28.92 -30.31 30.11
C GLN A 358 30.06 -30.41 31.15
N GLU A 359 29.81 -31.07 32.27
CA GLU A 359 30.88 -31.66 33.10
C GLU A 359 30.48 -33.06 33.59
#